data_AF-W9YI41-F1
#
_entry.id   AF-W9YI41-F1
#
_cell.length_a   1.000
_cell.length_b   1.000
_cell.length_c   1.000
_cell.angle_alpha   90.00
_cell.angle_beta   90.00
_cell.angle_gamma   90.00
#
_symmetry.space_group_name_H-M   'P 1'
#
loop_
_entity.id
_entity.type
_entity.pdbx_description
1 polymer ?
#
loop_
_entity_poly.entity_id
_entity_poly.type
_entity_poly.pdbx_seq_one_letter_code
_entity_poly.pdbx_strand_id
1 'polypeptide(L)' 'MFHLYGPHGPTLLSNGPSSVDVQGRWIVDAIKQIDRQGLEYINPAAEASKEWKKRINELSDKSLSPTTKSTYM' A
#
# COMPACT_ATOMS: atom_id res chain seq x y z
N MET A 1 4.63 -11.80 0.56
CA MET A 1 3.61 -11.74 -0.52
C MET A 1 3.41 -10.29 -0.91
N PHE A 2 3.36 -9.98 -2.20
CA PHE A 2 3.08 -8.63 -2.72
C PHE A 2 1.71 -8.60 -3.41
N HIS A 3 1.05 -7.45 -3.40
CA HIS A 3 -0.19 -7.21 -4.13
C HIS A 3 -0.11 -5.85 -4.85
N LEU A 4 -0.85 -5.70 -5.94
CA LEU A 4 -0.95 -4.45 -6.70
C LEU A 4 -2.40 -4.00 -6.75
N TYR A 5 -2.60 -2.68 -6.84
CA TYR A 5 -3.90 -2.04 -7.02
C TYR A 5 -4.96 -2.56 -6.04
N GLY A 6 -4.57 -2.66 -4.76
CA GLY A 6 -5.36 -3.25 -3.69
C GLY A 6 -5.59 -2.30 -2.50
N PRO A 7 -6.05 -2.84 -1.36
CA PRO A 7 -6.29 -2.05 -0.15
C PRO A 7 -5.06 -1.26 0.30
N HIS A 8 -5.30 -0.06 0.84
CA HIS A 8 -4.27 0.87 1.34
C HIS A 8 -3.21 1.36 0.33
N GLY A 9 -3.39 1.08 -0.97
CA GLY A 9 -2.80 1.84 -2.06
C GLY A 9 -3.73 2.98 -2.53
N PRO A 10 -3.27 3.86 -3.43
CA PRO A 10 -4.14 4.89 -4.01
C PRO A 10 -5.35 4.28 -4.74
N THR A 11 -5.12 3.21 -5.49
CA THR A 11 -6.14 2.29 -6.02
C THR A 11 -7.36 3.01 -6.62
N LEU A 12 -8.52 2.98 -5.96
CA LEU A 12 -9.76 3.60 -6.46
C LEU A 12 -9.68 5.13 -6.58
N LEU A 13 -8.73 5.78 -5.90
CA LEU A 13 -8.53 7.21 -5.90
C LEU A 13 -7.37 7.63 -6.85
N SER A 14 -7.11 6.84 -7.89
CA SER A 14 -6.00 7.07 -8.82
C SER A 14 -6.27 6.53 -10.23
N ASN A 15 -5.47 6.97 -11.20
CA ASN A 15 -5.36 6.27 -12.49
C ASN A 15 -4.67 4.91 -12.29
N GLY A 16 -5.35 3.82 -12.65
CA GLY A 16 -4.88 2.45 -12.39
C GLY A 16 -3.46 2.17 -12.87
N PRO A 17 -3.15 2.35 -14.17
CA PRO A 17 -1.80 2.16 -14.70
C PRO A 17 -0.72 2.98 -13.97
N SER A 18 -1.00 4.24 -13.61
CA SER A 18 -0.05 5.07 -12.88
C SER A 18 0.27 4.50 -11.48
N SER A 19 -0.74 4.03 -10.76
CA SER A 19 -0.53 3.36 -9.45
C SER A 19 0.19 2.03 -9.59
N VAL A 20 -0.14 1.25 -10.62
CA VAL A 20 0.53 -0.02 -10.93
C VAL A 20 2.01 0.21 -11.26
N ASP A 21 2.37 1.25 -12.01
CA ASP A 21 3.77 1.53 -12.36
C ASP A 21 4.62 1.90 -11.13
N VAL A 22 4.06 2.65 -10.18
CA VAL A 22 4.77 3.00 -8.93
C VAL A 22 4.92 1.77 -8.04
N GLN A 23 3.84 1.02 -7.82
CA GLN A 23 3.86 -0.19 -6.98
C GLN A 23 4.73 -1.29 -7.59
N GLY A 24 4.64 -1.51 -8.90
CA GLY A 24 5.40 -2.51 -9.63
C GLY A 24 6.91 -2.26 -9.56
N ARG A 25 7.35 -1.02 -9.80
CA ARG A 25 8.77 -0.66 -9.65
C ARG A 25 9.27 -0.88 -8.24
N TRP A 26 8.49 -0.49 -7.23
CA TRP A 26 8.85 -0.73 -5.83
C TRP A 26 8.96 -2.22 -5.49
N ILE A 27 8.02 -3.05 -5.95
CA ILE A 27 8.06 -4.51 -5.73
C ILE A 27 9.30 -5.13 -6.39
N VAL A 28 9.59 -4.75 -7.64
CA VAL A 28 10.78 -5.24 -8.36
C VAL A 28 12.05 -4.88 -7.60
N ASP A 29 12.16 -3.64 -7.12
CA ASP A 29 13.34 -3.20 -6.38
C ASP A 29 13.43 -3.87 -4.99
N ALA A 30 12.31 -4.11 -4.31
CA ALA A 30 12.29 -4.88 -3.07
C ALA A 30 12.79 -6.32 -3.28
N ILE A 31 12.30 -7.02 -4.31
CA ILE A 31 12.76 -8.39 -4.65
C ILE A 31 14.25 -8.39 -4.97
N LYS A 32 14.74 -7.46 -5.79
CA LYS A 32 16.18 -7.34 -6.09
C LYS A 32 17.03 -7.18 -4.82
N GLN A 33 16.51 -6.46 -3.82
CA GLN A 33 17.22 -6.26 -2.56
C GLN A 33 17.18 -7.49 -1.66
N ILE A 34 16.06 -8.21 -1.62
CA ILE A 34 15.92 -9.50 -0.92
C ILE A 34 16.95 -10.48 -1.48
N ASP A 35 17.01 -10.62 -2.80
CA ASP A 35 17.96 -11.51 -3.49
C ASP A 35 19.42 -11.09 -3.24
N ARG A 36 19.73 -9.80 -3.40
CA ARG A 36 21.09 -9.26 -3.18
C ARG A 36 21.60 -9.50 -1.75
N GLN A 37 20.70 -9.43 -0.77
CA GLN A 37 21.05 -9.63 0.64
C GLN A 37 20.98 -11.11 1.07
N GLY A 38 20.57 -12.02 0.18
CA GLY A 38 20.42 -13.44 0.49
C GLY A 38 19.32 -13.74 1.51
N LEU A 39 18.27 -12.91 1.55
CA LEU A 39 17.13 -13.10 2.45
C LEU A 39 16.16 -14.13 1.86
N GLU A 40 15.70 -15.08 2.68
CA GLU A 40 14.70 -16.08 2.24
C GLU A 40 13.31 -15.46 2.08
N TYR A 41 12.92 -14.58 2.99
CA TYR A 41 11.66 -13.86 2.95
C TYR A 41 11.73 -12.56 3.76
N ILE A 42 10.75 -11.69 3.53
CA ILE A 42 10.46 -10.55 4.39
C ILE A 42 9.04 -10.66 4.92
N ASN A 43 8.84 -10.26 6.16
CA ASN A 43 7.53 -10.25 6.81
C ASN A 43 7.31 -8.89 7.49
N PRO A 44 6.24 -8.15 7.16
CA PRO A 44 5.94 -6.89 7.83
C PRO A 44 5.74 -7.10 9.33
N ALA A 45 6.39 -6.26 10.14
CA ALA A 45 6.13 -6.23 11.57
C ALA A 45 4.67 -5.83 11.86
N ALA A 46 4.10 -6.37 12.94
CA ALA A 46 2.75 -6.02 13.37
C ALA A 46 2.61 -4.51 13.61
N GLU A 47 3.61 -3.88 14.21
CA GLU A 47 3.57 -2.44 14.47
C GLU A 47 3.66 -1.60 13.20
N ALA A 48 4.48 -1.99 12.22
CA ALA A 48 4.51 -1.32 10.92
C ALA A 48 3.14 -1.36 10.22
N SER A 49 2.41 -2.47 10.37
CA SER A 49 1.05 -2.62 9.81
C SER A 49 0.04 -1.73 10.53
N LYS A 50 0.12 -1.63 11.87
CA LYS A 50 -0.77 -0.76 12.67
C LYS A 50 -0.50 0.72 12.38
N GLU A 51 0.77 1.12 12.31
CA GLU A 51 1.15 2.49 11.97
C GLU A 51 0.69 2.88 10.57
N TRP A 52 0.80 1.98 9.59
CA TRP A 52 0.27 2.21 8.25
C TRP A 52 -1.25 2.40 8.25
N LYS A 53 -1.99 1.55 8.98
CA LYS A 53 -3.45 1.69 9.10
C LYS A 53 -3.84 3.02 9.75
N LYS A 54 -3.14 3.41 10.82
CA LYS A 54 -3.33 4.71 11.47
C LYS A 54 -3.15 5.86 10.48
N ARG A 55 -2.07 5.84 9.70
CA ARG A 55 -1.80 6.86 8.67
C ARG A 55 -2.90 6.93 7.61
N ILE A 56 -3.40 5.80 7.12
CA ILE A 56 -4.49 5.77 6.13
C ILE A 56 -5.75 6.41 6.71
N ASN A 57 -6.11 6.08 7.94
CA ASN A 57 -7.26 6.67 8.61
C ASN A 57 -7.07 8.18 8.81
N GLU A 58 -5.92 8.63 9.32
CA GLU A 58 -5.60 10.05 9.53
C GLU A 58 -5.67 10.89 8.24
N LEU A 59 -5.33 10.30 7.09
CA LEU A 59 -5.46 10.96 5.78
C LEU A 59 -6.93 11.01 5.33
N SER A 60 -7.68 9.92 5.52
CA SER A 60 -9.10 9.85 5.16
C SER A 60 -9.95 10.81 6.00
N ASP A 61 -9.68 10.88 7.31
CA ASP A 61 -10.44 11.66 8.30
C ASP A 61 -10.32 13.18 8.09
N LYS A 62 -9.31 13.62 7.32
CA LYS A 62 -9.15 15.03 6.90
C LYS A 62 -10.00 15.41 5.69
N SER A 63 -10.64 14.43 5.04
CA SER A 63 -11.49 14.63 3.87
C SER A 63 -12.97 14.46 4.23
N LEU A 64 -13.85 14.70 3.26
CA LEU A 64 -15.28 14.37 3.40
C LEU A 64 -15.59 12.90 3.11
N SER A 65 -14.60 12.10 2.70
CA SER A 65 -14.81 10.68 2.34
C SER A 65 -15.56 9.91 3.43
N PRO A 66 -15.19 10.01 4.73
CA PRO A 66 -15.85 9.24 5.79
C PRO A 66 -17.30 9.61 6.09
N THR A 67 -17.81 10.70 5.50
CA THR A 67 -19.17 11.19 5.76
C THR A 67 -20.26 10.37 5.07
N THR A 68 -19.90 9.45 4.17
CA THR A 68 -20.86 8.63 3.41
C THR A 68 -20.40 7.18 3.27
N LYS A 69 -21.37 6.26 3.16
CA LYS A 69 -21.11 4.86 2.82
C LYS A 69 -20.91 4.76 1.32
N SER A 70 -19.69 4.42 0.89
CA SER A 70 -19.31 4.41 -0.53
C SER A 70 -18.45 3.18 -0.83
N THR A 71 -18.05 3.01 -2.09
CA THR A 71 -17.10 1.95 -2.45
C THR A 71 -15.76 2.05 -1.69
N TYR A 72 -15.42 3.24 -1.18
CA TYR A 72 -14.15 3.48 -0.49
C TYR A 72 -14.26 3.40 1.05
N MET A 73 -15.45 3.62 1.64
CA MET A 73 -15.66 3.76 3.09
C MET A 73 -16.51 2.64 3.70
#